data_AF-A0A368H6A3-F1
#
_entry.id   AF-A0A368H6A3-F1
#
_cell.length_a   1.000
_cell.length_b   1.000
_cell.length_c   1.000
_cell.angle_alpha   90.00
_cell.angle_beta   90.00
_cell.angle_gamma   90.00
#
_symmetry.space_group_name_H-M   'P 1'
#
loop_
_entity.id
_entity.type
_entity.pdbx_description
1 polymer ?
#
loop_
_entity_poly.entity_id
_entity_poly.type
_entity_poly.pdbx_seq_one_letter_code
_entity_poly.pdbx_strand_id
1 'polypeptide(L)'
;MVDKIIKKSPQVALTYPETFVSMSKDSTNLSRVYLGSAIGGVETDSDGAISRAQALLLSFKLKEGVTDEQIAAWADNLEEQVHVTSAPNVSLSYWSPLSFSSWVVRAMAKSYRWLLVSAAVLGLFCFLATFGANAYQVKITPESLVWNSGKM
;
A
#
# COMPACT_ATOMS: atom_id res chain seq x y z
N MET A 1 -11.88 36.95 -8.07
CA MET A 1 -12.14 37.35 -6.67
C MET A 1 -11.49 36.35 -5.70
N VAL A 2 -10.19 36.06 -5.88
CA VAL A 2 -9.42 35.14 -5.01
C VAL A 2 -8.10 35.80 -4.52
N ASP A 3 -7.78 37.00 -5.00
CA ASP A 3 -6.50 37.69 -4.71
C ASP A 3 -6.42 38.40 -3.35
N LYS A 4 -7.38 38.18 -2.43
CA LYS A 4 -7.50 38.98 -1.19
C LYS A 4 -7.11 38.27 0.11
N ILE A 5 -6.70 37.00 0.08
CA ILE A 5 -6.49 36.23 1.32
C ILE A 5 -5.03 36.23 1.83
N ILE A 6 -4.04 36.60 1.01
CA ILE A 6 -2.63 36.64 1.46
C ILE A 6 -2.22 38.09 1.74
N LYS A 7 -2.82 38.73 2.74
CA LYS A 7 -2.24 39.95 3.32
C LYS A 7 -1.02 39.51 4.12
N LYS A 8 0.17 40.00 3.72
CA LYS A 8 1.48 39.82 4.36
C LYS A 8 1.36 39.69 5.88
N SER A 9 1.38 38.45 6.37
CA SER A 9 1.75 38.14 7.75
C SER A 9 3.18 38.65 7.98
N PRO A 10 3.58 39.08 9.19
CA PRO A 10 4.98 39.39 9.48
C PRO A 10 5.88 38.27 8.92
N GLN A 11 7.01 38.65 8.30
CA GLN A 11 8.02 37.73 7.75
C GLN A 11 8.64 36.91 8.88
N VAL A 12 7.88 35.98 9.44
CA VAL A 12 8.37 35.01 10.42
C VAL A 12 8.88 33.84 9.60
N ALA A 13 10.19 33.61 9.67
CA ALA A 13 10.80 32.45 9.04
C ALA A 13 10.17 31.18 9.62
N LEU A 14 9.72 30.27 8.75
CA LEU A 14 9.19 28.98 9.19
C LEU A 14 10.38 28.14 9.66
N THR A 15 10.41 27.82 10.95
CA THR A 15 11.41 26.94 11.55
C THR A 15 10.89 25.51 11.65
N TYR A 16 11.80 24.53 11.59
CA TYR A 16 11.46 23.10 11.71
C TYR A 16 12.06 22.51 12.99
N PRO A 17 11.38 21.58 13.70
CA PRO A 17 10.09 20.96 13.40
C PRO A 17 8.86 21.77 13.88
N GLU A 18 9.09 22.84 14.64
CA GLU A 18 8.04 23.70 15.19
C GLU A 18 8.22 25.14 14.74
N THR A 19 7.12 25.82 14.46
CA THR A 19 7.08 27.25 14.17
C THR A 19 6.07 27.97 15.05
N PHE A 20 6.30 29.25 15.30
CA PHE A 20 5.40 30.10 16.07
C PHE A 20 4.71 31.07 15.13
N VAL A 21 3.38 30.96 15.02
CA VAL A 21 2.58 31.81 14.15
C VAL A 21 1.62 32.63 14.99
N SER A 22 1.53 33.93 14.71
CA SER A 22 0.46 34.76 15.25
C SER A 22 -0.79 34.58 14.38
N MET A 23 -1.87 34.09 14.99
CA MET A 23 -3.15 33.83 14.31
C MET A 23 -4.02 35.09 14.15
N SER A 24 -3.63 36.21 14.78
CA SER A 24 -4.35 37.48 14.67
C SER A 24 -3.37 38.64 14.59
N LYS A 25 -3.60 39.55 13.66
CA LYS A 25 -2.75 40.71 13.39
C LYS A 25 -2.52 41.58 14.64
N ASP A 26 -3.48 41.60 15.55
CA ASP A 26 -3.48 42.46 16.74
C ASP A 26 -3.18 41.67 18.04
N SER A 27 -2.89 40.37 17.93
CA SER A 27 -2.60 39.52 19.08
C SER A 27 -1.12 39.18 19.19
N THR A 28 -0.59 39.33 20.40
CA THR A 28 0.74 38.83 20.79
C THR A 28 0.72 37.34 21.12
N ASN A 29 -0.45 36.67 21.07
CA ASN A 29 -0.53 35.22 21.26
C ASN A 29 0.07 34.48 20.06
N LEU A 30 1.24 33.91 20.29
CA LEU A 30 1.90 33.00 19.37
C LEU A 30 1.35 31.59 19.57
N SER A 31 0.77 31.03 18.52
CA SER A 31 0.38 29.62 18.49
C SER A 31 1.56 28.80 17.98
N ARG A 32 1.90 27.75 18.72
CA ARG A 32 2.90 26.78 18.28
C ARG A 32 2.26 25.82 17.28
N VAL A 33 2.86 25.70 16.10
CA VAL A 33 2.43 24.77 15.05
C VAL A 33 3.55 23.77 14.82
N TYR A 34 3.20 22.48 14.90
CA TYR A 34 4.13 21.39 14.63
C TYR A 34 4.15 21.09 13.12
N LEU A 35 5.20 21.53 12.43
CA LEU A 35 5.39 21.31 10.99
C LEU A 35 5.92 19.90 10.68
N GLY A 36 6.53 19.23 11.66
CA GLY A 36 7.02 17.86 11.52
C GLY A 36 5.95 16.83 11.12
N SER A 37 4.67 17.13 11.37
CA SER A 37 3.55 16.27 10.93
C SER A 37 2.96 16.65 9.57
N ALA A 38 3.42 17.73 8.94
CA ALA A 38 2.85 18.27 7.71
C ALA A 38 3.86 18.41 6.57
N ILE A 39 5.16 18.43 6.86
CA ILE A 39 6.22 18.65 5.87
C ILE A 39 7.28 17.57 6.01
N GLY A 40 7.71 16.99 4.89
CA GLY A 40 8.72 15.94 4.81
C GLY A 40 9.92 16.32 3.92
N GLY A 41 11.04 15.66 4.14
CA GLY A 41 12.30 15.91 3.41
C GLY A 41 12.77 17.35 3.56
N VAL A 42 12.85 17.83 4.81
CA VAL A 42 13.16 19.21 5.14
C VAL A 42 14.67 19.41 5.28
N GLU A 43 15.20 20.41 4.57
CA GLU A 43 16.54 20.97 4.77
C GLU A 43 16.38 22.32 5.47
N THR A 44 17.21 22.56 6.48
CA THR A 44 17.20 23.81 7.26
C THR A 44 18.53 24.54 7.14
N ASP A 45 18.48 25.87 7.18
CA ASP A 45 19.67 26.72 7.29
C ASP A 45 20.25 26.68 8.72
N SER A 46 21.37 27.38 8.94
CA SER A 46 22.05 27.47 10.25
C SER A 46 21.14 27.94 11.39
N ASP A 47 20.11 28.72 11.04
CA ASP A 47 19.20 29.37 11.98
C ASP A 47 17.93 28.53 12.23
N GLY A 48 17.88 27.31 11.68
CA GLY A 48 16.73 26.40 11.81
C GLY A 48 15.54 26.74 10.91
N ALA A 49 15.67 27.78 10.08
CA ALA A 49 14.69 28.14 9.06
C ALA A 49 14.67 27.10 7.93
N ILE A 50 13.48 26.77 7.43
CA ILE A 50 13.30 25.82 6.32
C ILE A 50 13.81 26.46 5.02
N SER A 51 14.82 25.86 4.41
CA SER A 51 15.36 26.26 3.11
C SER A 51 14.81 25.41 1.97
N ARG A 52 14.53 24.13 2.22
CA ARG A 52 13.89 23.22 1.26
C ARG A 52 12.94 22.26 1.97
N ALA A 53 11.85 21.90 1.29
CA ALA A 53 10.98 20.79 1.65
C ALA A 53 10.66 19.96 0.39
N GLN A 54 10.57 18.63 0.53
CA GLN A 54 10.34 17.72 -0.59
C GLN A 54 8.94 17.14 -0.62
N ALA A 55 8.24 17.10 0.51
CA ALA A 55 6.91 16.52 0.62
C ALA A 55 5.99 17.35 1.52
N LEU A 56 4.71 17.34 1.19
CA LEU A 56 3.64 17.90 2.00
C LEU A 56 2.67 16.78 2.37
N LEU A 57 2.28 16.70 3.64
CA LEU A 57 1.28 15.78 4.15
C LEU A 57 0.02 16.57 4.51
N LEU A 58 -1.12 16.13 3.95
CA LEU A 58 -2.44 16.63 4.30
C LEU A 58 -3.22 15.50 4.99
N SER A 59 -3.72 15.76 6.19
CA SER A 59 -4.49 14.80 6.97
C SER A 59 -5.92 15.30 7.16
N PHE A 60 -6.89 14.55 6.64
CA PHE A 60 -8.31 14.83 6.81
C PHE A 60 -8.88 13.92 7.91
N LYS A 61 -9.28 14.50 9.03
CA LYS A 61 -9.98 13.77 10.09
C LYS A 61 -11.49 13.84 9.84
N LEU A 62 -12.09 12.71 9.49
CA LEU A 62 -13.55 12.60 9.33
C LEU A 62 -14.25 12.58 10.71
N LYS A 63 -15.51 13.01 10.73
CA LYS A 63 -16.33 13.07 11.94
C LYS A 63 -16.64 11.66 12.45
N GLU A 64 -16.77 11.52 13.77
CA GLU A 64 -17.30 10.31 14.41
C GLU A 64 -18.79 10.11 14.02
N GLY A 65 -19.17 8.87 13.70
CA GLY A 65 -20.53 8.49 13.30
C GLY A 65 -20.78 8.39 11.79
N VAL A 66 -19.75 8.57 10.97
CA VAL A 66 -19.79 8.24 9.54
C VAL A 66 -19.63 6.72 9.39
N THR A 67 -20.44 6.08 8.55
CA THR A 67 -20.35 4.62 8.33
C THR A 67 -19.13 4.26 7.49
N ASP A 68 -18.63 3.03 7.63
CA ASP A 68 -17.46 2.57 6.86
C ASP A 68 -17.69 2.66 5.34
N GLU A 69 -18.92 2.44 4.88
CA GLU A 69 -19.31 2.58 3.47
C GLU A 69 -19.19 4.03 2.98
N GLN A 70 -19.60 4.99 3.81
CA GLN A 70 -19.48 6.41 3.49
C GLN A 70 -18.01 6.86 3.51
N ILE A 71 -17.21 6.34 4.43
CA ILE A 71 -15.76 6.62 4.47
C ILE A 71 -15.09 6.04 3.21
N ALA A 72 -15.46 4.83 2.80
CA ALA A 72 -14.94 4.21 1.58
C ALA A 72 -15.33 5.02 0.33
N ALA A 73 -16.61 5.38 0.19
CA ALA A 73 -17.06 6.20 -0.94
C ALA A 73 -16.38 7.58 -0.97
N TRP A 74 -16.16 8.20 0.20
CA TRP A 74 -15.42 9.46 0.28
C TRP A 74 -13.95 9.28 -0.11
N ALA A 75 -13.31 8.20 0.34
CA ALA A 75 -11.94 7.86 0.00
C ALA A 75 -11.74 7.64 -1.50
N ASP A 76 -12.62 6.86 -2.14
CA ASP A 76 -12.57 6.56 -3.57
C ASP A 76 -12.73 7.84 -4.41
N ASN A 77 -13.70 8.69 -4.04
CA ASN A 77 -13.90 9.99 -4.70
C ASN A 77 -12.66 10.90 -4.54
N LEU A 78 -12.04 10.90 -3.36
CA LEU A 78 -10.85 11.71 -3.13
C LEU A 78 -9.68 11.21 -3.98
N GLU A 79 -9.47 9.89 -4.06
CA GLU A 79 -8.44 9.28 -4.89
C GLU A 79 -8.62 9.66 -6.37
N GLU A 80 -9.86 9.59 -6.88
CA GLU A 80 -10.19 9.98 -8.25
C GLU A 80 -9.91 11.49 -8.49
N GLN A 81 -10.38 12.36 -7.60
CA GLN A 81 -10.17 13.80 -7.71
C GLN A 81 -8.69 14.19 -7.65
N VAL A 82 -7.91 13.51 -6.81
CA VAL A 82 -6.47 13.70 -6.71
C VAL A 82 -5.78 13.34 -8.03
N HIS A 83 -6.20 12.25 -8.68
CA HIS A 83 -5.63 11.85 -9.96
C HIS A 83 -5.96 12.87 -11.06
N VAL A 84 -7.22 13.31 -11.14
CA VAL A 84 -7.69 14.28 -12.15
C VAL A 84 -7.07 15.68 -11.96
N THR A 85 -6.90 16.12 -10.71
CA THR A 85 -6.42 17.47 -10.39
C THR A 85 -4.88 17.54 -10.33
N SER A 86 -4.18 16.40 -10.46
CA SER A 86 -2.74 16.36 -10.35
C SER A 86 -2.08 17.22 -11.44
N ALA A 87 -1.26 18.19 -11.01
CA ALA A 87 -0.40 18.93 -11.91
C ALA A 87 0.72 17.99 -12.41
N PRO A 88 1.20 18.13 -13.66
CA PRO A 88 2.18 17.21 -14.24
C PRO A 88 3.51 17.14 -13.49
N ASN A 89 3.81 18.14 -12.66
CA ASN A 89 5.06 18.25 -11.89
C ASN A 89 4.90 17.84 -10.42
N VAL A 90 3.74 17.32 -10.01
CA VAL A 90 3.45 16.96 -8.62
C VAL A 90 2.99 15.51 -8.56
N SER A 91 3.76 14.68 -7.86
CA SER A 91 3.32 13.33 -7.50
C SER A 91 2.44 13.39 -6.26
N LEU A 92 1.15 13.12 -6.42
CA LEU A 92 0.23 12.99 -5.30
C LEU A 92 0.09 11.53 -4.92
N SER A 93 0.14 11.25 -3.61
CA SER A 93 -0.06 9.92 -3.06
C SER A 93 -1.16 9.97 -2.03
N TYR A 94 -2.02 8.96 -2.05
CA TYR A 94 -3.16 8.83 -1.14
C TYR A 94 -3.01 7.55 -0.32
N TRP A 95 -3.45 7.61 0.94
CA TRP A 95 -3.49 6.45 1.83
C TRP A 95 -4.67 6.56 2.79
N SER A 96 -5.34 5.43 3.03
CA SER A 96 -6.32 5.29 4.10
C SER A 96 -6.34 3.89 4.70
N PRO A 97 -6.78 3.74 5.96
CA PRO A 97 -6.89 2.43 6.61
C PRO A 97 -7.78 1.43 5.87
N LEU A 98 -8.90 1.90 5.30
CA LEU A 98 -9.83 1.06 4.53
C LEU A 98 -9.22 0.62 3.19
N SER A 99 -8.51 1.51 2.50
CA SER A 99 -7.79 1.14 1.28
C SER A 99 -6.73 0.08 1.57
N PHE A 100 -5.96 0.26 2.66
CA PHE A 100 -4.97 -0.71 3.12
C PHE A 100 -5.57 -2.07 3.42
N SER A 101 -6.65 -2.15 4.20
CA SER A 101 -7.29 -3.44 4.53
C SER A 101 -7.83 -4.13 3.27
N SER A 102 -8.48 -3.38 2.36
CA SER A 102 -8.96 -3.93 1.09
C SER A 102 -7.82 -4.48 0.22
N TRP A 103 -6.65 -3.83 0.24
CA TRP A 103 -5.48 -4.26 -0.50
C TRP A 103 -4.88 -5.53 0.08
N VAL A 104 -4.77 -5.63 1.41
CA VAL A 104 -4.32 -6.85 2.10
C VAL A 104 -5.23 -8.03 1.79
N VAL A 105 -6.55 -7.84 1.86
CA VAL A 105 -7.53 -8.90 1.54
C VAL A 105 -7.38 -9.36 0.08
N ARG A 106 -7.27 -8.42 -0.86
CA ARG A 106 -7.06 -8.74 -2.29
C ARG A 106 -5.73 -9.47 -2.52
N ALA A 107 -4.66 -9.03 -1.87
CA ALA A 107 -3.35 -9.66 -1.97
C ALA A 107 -3.38 -11.10 -1.44
N MET A 108 -4.01 -11.33 -0.29
CA MET A 108 -4.18 -12.68 0.27
C MET A 108 -5.03 -13.55 -0.65
N ALA A 109 -6.19 -13.07 -1.12
CA ALA A 109 -7.05 -13.82 -2.03
C ALA A 109 -6.33 -14.21 -3.34
N LYS A 110 -5.53 -13.28 -3.89
CA LYS A 110 -4.71 -13.54 -5.07
C LYS A 110 -3.67 -14.62 -4.79
N SER A 111 -2.94 -14.52 -3.67
CA SER A 111 -1.93 -15.52 -3.29
C SER A 111 -2.54 -16.92 -3.10
N TYR A 112 -3.71 -17.00 -2.48
CA TYR A 112 -4.44 -18.24 -2.28
C TYR A 112 -4.84 -18.90 -3.62
N ARG A 113 -5.33 -18.11 -4.59
CA ARG A 113 -5.67 -18.63 -5.93
C ARG A 113 -4.44 -19.20 -6.64
N TRP A 114 -3.29 -18.52 -6.57
CA TRP A 114 -2.05 -19.03 -7.16
C TRP A 114 -1.56 -20.31 -6.48
N LEU A 115 -1.74 -20.42 -5.16
CA LEU A 115 -1.43 -21.64 -4.41
C LEU A 115 -2.31 -22.82 -4.84
N LEU A 116 -3.61 -22.59 -5.11
CA LEU A 116 -4.47 -23.64 -5.64
C LEU A 116 -4.05 -24.08 -7.04
N VAL A 117 -3.64 -23.14 -7.90
CA VAL A 117 -3.14 -23.45 -9.25
C VAL A 117 -1.86 -24.28 -9.16
N SER A 118 -0.90 -23.91 -8.31
CA SER A 118 0.34 -24.69 -8.15
C SER A 118 0.08 -26.08 -7.57
N ALA A 119 -0.82 -26.20 -6.59
CA ALA A 119 -1.23 -27.49 -6.04
C ALA A 119 -1.90 -28.39 -7.09
N ALA A 120 -2.75 -27.83 -7.96
CA ALA A 120 -3.39 -28.57 -9.04
C ALA A 120 -2.38 -29.06 -10.09
N VAL A 121 -1.43 -28.21 -10.48
CA VAL A 121 -0.35 -28.58 -11.41
C VAL A 121 0.52 -29.69 -10.82
N LEU A 122 0.88 -29.58 -9.55
CA LEU A 122 1.63 -30.63 -8.85
C LEU A 122 0.84 -31.94 -8.77
N GLY A 123 -0.45 -31.87 -8.44
CA GLY A 123 -1.34 -33.03 -8.40
C GLY A 123 -1.44 -33.74 -9.76
N LEU A 124 -1.59 -32.98 -10.85
CA LEU A 124 -1.60 -33.52 -12.21
C LEU A 124 -0.27 -34.19 -12.56
N PHE A 125 0.85 -33.56 -12.22
CA PHE A 125 2.18 -34.12 -12.46
C PHE A 125 2.38 -35.45 -11.70
N CYS A 126 2.04 -35.49 -10.42
CA CYS A 126 2.12 -36.71 -9.60
C CYS A 126 1.21 -37.82 -10.14
N PHE A 127 0.01 -37.48 -10.61
CA PHE A 127 -0.92 -38.42 -11.24
C PHE A 127 -0.30 -39.04 -12.50
N LEU A 128 0.20 -38.22 -13.43
CA LEU A 128 0.85 -38.70 -14.67
C LEU A 128 2.10 -39.55 -14.39
N ALA A 129 2.91 -39.16 -13.40
CA ALA A 129 4.09 -39.93 -12.99
C ALA A 129 3.71 -41.34 -12.47
N THR A 130 2.58 -41.46 -11.76
CA THR A 130 2.09 -42.74 -11.23
C THR A 130 1.65 -43.68 -12.36
N PHE A 131 0.95 -43.19 -13.39
CA PHE A 131 0.63 -44.01 -14.57
C PHE A 131 1.87 -44.46 -15.33
N GLY A 132 2.87 -43.58 -15.45
CA GLY A 132 4.16 -43.93 -16.03
C GLY A 132 4.81 -45.11 -15.30
N ALA A 133 4.94 -45.01 -13.97
CA ALA A 133 5.56 -46.05 -13.15
C ALA A 133 4.81 -47.39 -13.19
N ASN A 134 3.47 -47.36 -13.11
CA ASN A 134 2.64 -48.57 -13.14
C ASN A 134 2.67 -49.27 -14.52
N ALA A 135 2.82 -48.53 -15.62
CA ALA A 135 2.95 -49.11 -16.96
C ALA A 135 4.29 -49.86 -17.17
N TYR A 136 5.37 -49.46 -16.49
CA TYR A 136 6.63 -50.19 -16.51
C TYR A 136 6.56 -51.51 -15.71
N GLN A 137 5.83 -51.55 -14.60
CA GLN A 137 5.73 -52.76 -13.77
C GLN A 137 4.92 -53.89 -14.42
N VAL A 138 3.90 -53.59 -15.24
CA VAL A 138 3.12 -54.60 -15.95
C VAL A 138 3.93 -55.29 -17.06
N LYS A 139 4.91 -54.58 -17.65
CA LYS A 139 5.75 -55.11 -18.74
C LYS A 139 6.83 -56.10 -18.27
N ILE A 140 7.09 -56.20 -16.97
CA ILE A 140 8.08 -57.13 -16.38
C ILE A 140 7.34 -58.24 -15.62
N THR A 141 6.29 -58.79 -16.22
CA THR A 141 5.79 -60.12 -15.82
C THR A 141 6.33 -61.11 -16.85
N PRO A 142 7.46 -61.81 -16.59
CA PRO A 142 7.88 -62.87 -17.49
C PRO A 142 6.90 -64.04 -17.36
N GLU A 143 6.21 -64.35 -18.45
CA GLU A 143 5.69 -65.70 -18.74
C GLU A 143 6.85 -66.69 -18.77
N SER A 144 7.36 -67.10 -17.61
CA SER A 144 8.27 -68.25 -17.50
C SER A 144 8.41 -68.73 -16.06
N LEU A 145 7.34 -69.28 -15.49
CA LEU A 145 7.46 -70.27 -14.42
C LEU A 145 6.65 -71.52 -14.79
N VAL A 146 6.91 -72.05 -15.99
CA VAL A 146 6.79 -73.48 -16.26
C VAL A 146 8.22 -74.01 -16.38
N TRP A 147 8.68 -74.73 -15.36
CA TRP A 147 9.44 -76.00 -15.40
C TRP A 147 10.35 -76.21 -14.17
N ASN A 148 10.05 -77.32 -13.47
CA ASN A 148 10.92 -78.25 -12.75
C ASN A 148 11.65 -77.90 -11.44
N SER A 149 11.09 -78.42 -10.35
CA SER A 149 11.81 -79.17 -9.30
C SER A 149 10.81 -80.15 -8.67
N GLY A 150 10.99 -81.46 -8.56
CA GLY A 150 12.14 -82.33 -8.77
C GLY A 150 11.73 -83.80 -8.84
N LYS A 151 12.75 -84.62 -9.11
CA LYS A 151 12.77 -86.07 -9.36
C LYS A 151 12.16 -86.93 -8.22
N MET A 152 11.52 -88.04 -8.60
CA MET A 152 11.77 -89.36 -8.00
C MET A 152 12.94 -90.01 -8.74
#